data_AF-A0A352M090-F1
#
_entry.id   AF-A0A352M090-F1
#
_cell.length_a   1.000
_cell.length_b   1.000
_cell.length_c   1.000
_cell.angle_alpha   90.00
_cell.angle_beta   90.00
_cell.angle_gamma   90.00
#
_symmetry.space_group_name_H-M   'P 1'
#
loop_
_entity.id
_entity.type
_entity.pdbx_description
1 polymer ?
#
loop_
_entity_poly.entity_id
_entity_poly.type
_entity_poly.pdbx_seq_one_letter_code
_entity_poly.pdbx_strand_id
1 'polypeptide(L)'
;MKKFKRKWLLFIIFGTIIAVLLIYHIFMDRVYFINPEERLLSEFQNHRVIMLGDFCHEAAMPQQSVISFLKCWIKSFQLNTQKIQGITLVLENDEEGVAMLKQYFDTGEFKPLSKFVNCSLERLEFYSDLRKIYNEINKMNGTLNQNSQIVFDIIGPEESYDYNGTHTKMSLEDGFKWFVNERDKLSSNKIINYCKKNPSQKILIFYGNAHLNKKWTDKNEYYPQLGSLYGFYMAHYLSEAFGDKEVLTVNQESLPDKGTTRLSYICDQLVKPEQAKNVYFLHNSIEDAISSLIGNHPHVYDATILRREILVPLHWLGTIMSKTVVDACILRLQFLEPHKGFLAKSEYDSINNRLIFSTKQEFQSAGDWKAWWAKDTQNPMLRLDSDDFADQIVKDVKMRNKICKMIGVRP
;
A
#
# COMPACT_ATOMS: atom_id res chain seq x y z
N MET A 1 63.59 -26.04 -10.78
CA MET A 1 62.24 -26.15 -11.41
C MET A 1 61.07 -26.45 -10.45
N LYS A 2 61.12 -27.46 -9.55
CA LYS A 2 59.97 -27.80 -8.67
C LYS A 2 59.47 -26.65 -7.77
N LYS A 3 60.35 -25.85 -7.17
CA LYS A 3 59.97 -24.70 -6.31
C LYS A 3 59.24 -23.59 -7.09
N PHE A 4 59.61 -23.36 -8.35
CA PHE A 4 58.98 -22.35 -9.21
C PHE A 4 57.55 -22.76 -9.60
N LYS A 5 57.34 -24.03 -9.98
CA LYS A 5 56.01 -24.58 -10.27
C LYS A 5 55.06 -24.52 -9.06
N ARG A 6 55.56 -24.75 -7.85
CA ARG A 6 54.75 -24.66 -6.61
C ARG A 6 54.32 -23.23 -6.28
N LYS A 7 55.19 -22.24 -6.48
CA LYS A 7 54.84 -20.81 -6.30
C LYS A 7 53.81 -20.35 -7.33
N TRP A 8 53.97 -20.77 -8.60
CA TRP A 8 52.99 -20.49 -9.65
C TRP A 8 51.62 -21.13 -9.39
N LEU A 9 51.59 -22.37 -8.91
CA LEU A 9 50.34 -23.03 -8.54
C LEU A 9 49.62 -22.30 -7.40
N LEU A 10 50.35 -21.88 -6.36
CA LEU A 10 49.78 -21.09 -5.27
C LEU A 10 49.28 -19.73 -5.73
N PHE A 11 49.98 -19.07 -6.65
CA PHE A 11 49.56 -17.80 -7.24
C PHE A 11 48.26 -17.96 -8.04
N ILE A 12 48.14 -19.03 -8.83
CA ILE A 12 46.90 -19.33 -9.58
C ILE A 12 45.75 -19.63 -8.61
N ILE A 13 45.96 -20.47 -7.60
CA ILE A 13 44.91 -20.79 -6.60
C ILE A 13 44.45 -19.52 -5.88
N PHE A 14 45.38 -18.68 -5.43
CA PHE A 14 45.06 -17.44 -4.75
C PHE A 14 44.34 -16.44 -5.67
N GLY A 15 44.79 -16.32 -6.92
CA GLY A 15 44.12 -15.51 -7.95
C GLY A 15 42.70 -15.98 -8.24
N THR A 16 42.48 -17.30 -8.33
CA THR A 16 41.14 -17.88 -8.50
C THR A 16 40.26 -17.63 -7.29
N ILE A 17 40.76 -17.78 -6.06
CA ILE A 17 40.00 -17.48 -4.84
C ILE A 17 39.59 -16.00 -4.80
N ILE A 18 40.51 -15.08 -5.12
CA ILE A 18 40.20 -13.65 -5.20
C ILE A 18 39.16 -13.37 -6.28
N ALA A 19 39.30 -13.97 -7.47
CA ALA A 19 38.34 -13.80 -8.56
C ALA A 19 36.95 -14.33 -8.17
N VAL A 20 36.87 -15.50 -7.52
CA VAL A 20 35.61 -16.06 -7.02
C VAL A 20 35.00 -15.18 -5.94
N LEU A 21 35.80 -14.65 -5.00
CA LEU A 21 35.32 -13.73 -3.97
C LEU A 21 34.85 -12.40 -4.56
N LEU A 22 35.54 -11.85 -5.57
CA LEU A 22 35.13 -10.65 -6.28
C LEU A 22 33.85 -10.88 -7.09
N ILE A 23 33.73 -11.99 -7.80
CA ILE A 23 32.51 -12.37 -8.53
C ILE A 23 31.36 -12.56 -7.54
N TYR A 24 31.59 -13.23 -6.41
CA TYR A 24 30.60 -13.38 -5.35
C TYR A 24 30.20 -12.02 -4.78
N HIS A 25 31.13 -11.10 -4.52
CA HIS A 25 30.79 -9.78 -4.00
C HIS A 25 30.02 -8.94 -5.02
N ILE A 26 30.45 -8.93 -6.28
CA ILE A 26 29.75 -8.26 -7.40
C ILE A 26 28.36 -8.85 -7.60
N PHE A 27 28.20 -10.17 -7.43
CA PHE A 27 26.92 -10.84 -7.52
C PHE A 27 26.01 -10.45 -6.37
N MET A 28 26.50 -10.50 -5.13
CA MET A 28 25.73 -10.13 -3.94
C MET A 28 25.33 -8.64 -3.93
N ASP A 29 26.19 -7.75 -4.41
CA ASP A 29 25.90 -6.33 -4.58
C ASP A 29 24.85 -6.05 -5.68
N ARG A 30 24.57 -7.02 -6.56
CA ARG A 30 23.54 -6.93 -7.62
C ARG A 30 22.20 -7.55 -7.22
N VAL A 31 22.17 -8.42 -6.23
CA VAL A 31 20.97 -9.19 -5.88
C VAL A 31 20.01 -8.37 -5.04
N TYR A 32 20.51 -7.46 -4.18
CA TYR A 32 19.64 -6.70 -3.27
C TYR A 32 20.21 -5.35 -2.84
N PHE A 33 19.33 -4.45 -2.40
CA PHE A 33 19.67 -3.11 -1.92
C PHE A 33 19.15 -2.88 -0.50
N ILE A 34 19.97 -2.26 0.34
CA ILE A 34 19.73 -2.04 1.78
C ILE A 34 19.02 -0.72 2.12
N ASN A 35 18.69 0.08 1.09
CA ASN A 35 17.92 1.31 1.20
C ASN A 35 16.87 1.31 0.07
N PRO A 36 15.69 0.70 0.31
CA PRO A 36 14.65 0.59 -0.70
C PRO A 36 14.18 1.93 -1.25
N GLU A 37 14.12 2.98 -0.42
CA GLU A 37 13.68 4.31 -0.82
C GLU A 37 14.64 4.95 -1.81
N GLU A 38 15.96 4.92 -1.54
CA GLU A 38 16.97 5.41 -2.47
C GLU A 38 16.97 4.61 -3.77
N ARG A 39 16.76 3.29 -3.68
CA ARG A 39 16.66 2.44 -4.87
C ARG A 39 15.43 2.80 -5.70
N LEU A 40 14.24 2.88 -5.10
CA LEU A 40 13.00 3.31 -5.76
C LEU A 40 13.16 4.67 -6.43
N LEU A 41 13.84 5.60 -5.76
CA LEU A 41 14.09 6.92 -6.31
C LEU A 41 15.05 6.87 -7.51
N SER A 42 16.06 5.99 -7.49
CA SER A 42 16.88 5.70 -8.67
C SER A 42 16.06 5.10 -9.81
N GLU A 43 15.11 4.21 -9.51
CA GLU A 43 14.24 3.61 -10.51
C GLU A 43 13.35 4.66 -11.20
N PHE A 44 12.87 5.66 -10.47
CA PHE A 44 12.07 6.75 -11.05
C PHE A 44 12.82 7.55 -12.12
N GLN A 45 14.14 7.46 -12.21
CA GLN A 45 14.87 8.07 -13.34
C GLN A 45 14.54 7.35 -14.65
N ASN A 46 14.44 6.02 -14.61
CA ASN A 46 14.29 5.15 -15.77
C ASN A 46 12.83 4.76 -16.05
N HIS A 47 11.95 4.89 -15.05
CA HIS A 47 10.55 4.54 -15.16
C HIS A 47 9.67 5.77 -15.06
N ARG A 48 8.62 5.83 -15.89
CA ARG A 48 7.58 6.84 -15.80
C ARG A 48 6.65 6.60 -14.61
N VAL A 49 6.26 5.34 -14.43
CA VAL A 49 5.30 4.88 -13.43
C VAL A 49 5.98 3.86 -12.53
N ILE A 50 5.88 4.07 -11.22
CA ILE A 50 6.18 3.03 -10.24
C ILE A 50 4.91 2.75 -9.46
N MET A 51 4.52 1.49 -9.40
CA MET A 51 3.41 1.00 -8.60
C MET A 51 3.96 0.31 -7.37
N LEU A 52 3.55 0.76 -6.19
CA LEU A 52 3.96 0.23 -4.90
C LEU A 52 2.75 -0.41 -4.20
N GLY A 53 2.88 -1.69 -3.89
CA GLY A 53 1.80 -2.48 -3.31
C GLY A 53 1.58 -2.19 -1.83
N ASP A 54 0.32 -2.10 -1.38
CA ASP A 54 0.03 -1.85 0.04
C ASP A 54 0.08 -3.11 0.92
N PHE A 55 0.13 -4.31 0.33
CA PHE A 55 0.09 -5.67 0.93
C PHE A 55 -1.02 -5.99 1.96
N CYS A 56 -1.49 -5.00 2.70
CA CYS A 56 -2.63 -5.06 3.58
C CYS A 56 -3.23 -3.66 3.68
N HIS A 57 -4.46 -3.51 3.20
CA HIS A 57 -5.18 -2.25 3.30
C HIS A 57 -5.16 -1.73 4.74
N GLU A 58 -4.91 -0.42 4.89
CA GLU A 58 -4.87 0.28 6.18
C GLU A 58 -3.66 -0.05 7.06
N ALA A 59 -2.67 -0.81 6.58
CA ALA A 59 -1.46 -1.08 7.37
C ALA A 59 -0.55 0.15 7.39
N ALA A 60 0.05 0.42 8.56
CA ALA A 60 0.96 1.55 8.73
C ALA A 60 2.26 1.39 7.93
N MET A 61 2.85 0.20 7.92
CA MET A 61 4.13 -0.10 7.25
C MET A 61 4.19 0.28 5.74
N PRO A 62 3.24 -0.13 4.88
CA PRO A 62 3.26 0.23 3.46
C PRO A 62 3.06 1.73 3.25
N GLN A 63 2.26 2.39 4.10
CA GLN A 63 2.05 3.84 4.07
C GLN A 63 3.33 4.59 4.46
N GLN A 64 4.03 4.14 5.50
CA GLN A 64 5.32 4.70 5.93
C GLN A 64 6.41 4.54 4.86
N SER A 65 6.31 3.52 4.01
CA SER A 65 7.19 3.36 2.86
C SER A 65 7.00 4.48 1.82
N VAL A 66 5.76 4.87 1.56
CA VAL A 66 5.45 6.04 0.70
C VAL A 66 6.00 7.32 1.33
N ILE A 67 5.77 7.54 2.62
CA ILE A 67 6.28 8.73 3.32
C ILE A 67 7.81 8.79 3.30
N SER A 68 8.48 7.68 3.57
CA SER A 68 9.94 7.59 3.57
C SER A 68 10.53 7.83 2.17
N PHE A 69 9.88 7.29 1.14
CA PHE A 69 10.23 7.57 -0.25
C PHE A 69 10.11 9.07 -0.60
N LEU A 70 8.99 9.72 -0.23
CA LEU A 70 8.79 11.16 -0.50
C LEU A 70 9.81 12.04 0.24
N LYS A 71 10.16 11.70 1.49
CA LYS A 71 11.24 12.37 2.23
C LYS A 71 12.60 12.19 1.55
N CYS A 72 12.88 10.97 1.06
CA CYS A 72 14.10 10.69 0.30
C CYS A 72 14.18 11.55 -0.96
N TRP A 73 13.08 11.64 -1.72
CA TRP A 73 12.98 12.50 -2.89
C TRP A 73 13.25 13.97 -2.59
N ILE A 74 12.59 14.55 -1.57
CA ILE A 74 12.81 15.95 -1.16
C ILE A 74 14.28 16.19 -0.80
N LYS A 75 14.87 15.29 0.00
CA LYS A 75 16.28 15.37 0.39
C LYS A 75 17.22 15.30 -0.81
N SER A 76 17.00 14.37 -1.74
CA SER A 76 17.83 14.26 -2.95
C SER A 76 17.69 15.48 -3.86
N PHE A 77 16.51 16.10 -3.91
CA PHE A 77 16.32 17.36 -4.63
C PHE A 77 17.12 18.50 -3.98
N GLN A 78 17.03 18.67 -2.65
CA GLN A 78 17.81 19.67 -1.90
C GLN A 78 19.32 19.52 -2.06
N LEU A 79 19.80 18.27 -2.13
CA LEU A 79 21.22 17.95 -2.35
C LEU A 79 21.63 17.99 -3.84
N ASN A 80 20.70 18.28 -4.75
CA ASN A 80 20.90 18.28 -6.21
C ASN A 80 21.51 16.96 -6.74
N THR A 81 21.20 15.83 -6.10
CA THR A 81 21.64 14.51 -6.53
C THR A 81 20.67 13.87 -7.51
N GLN A 82 19.42 14.35 -7.54
CA GLN A 82 18.38 13.94 -8.48
C GLN A 82 17.58 15.14 -9.00
N LYS A 83 17.15 15.06 -10.26
CA LYS A 83 16.43 16.14 -10.98
C LYS A 83 14.94 15.85 -11.21
N ILE A 84 14.33 14.98 -10.42
CA ILE A 84 12.89 14.74 -10.51
C ILE A 84 12.18 15.95 -9.91
N GLN A 85 11.62 16.81 -10.77
CA GLN A 85 10.93 18.03 -10.35
C GLN A 85 9.47 17.78 -9.97
N GLY A 86 8.86 16.68 -10.41
CA GLY A 86 7.43 16.44 -10.22
C GLY A 86 7.13 14.99 -9.89
N ILE A 87 6.41 14.77 -8.79
CA ILE A 87 5.82 13.48 -8.44
C ILE A 87 4.32 13.68 -8.22
N THR A 88 3.51 12.86 -8.89
CA THR A 88 2.10 12.68 -8.58
C THR A 88 1.90 11.36 -7.87
N LEU A 89 1.31 11.41 -6.67
CA LEU A 89 0.88 10.24 -5.93
C LEU A 89 -0.55 9.86 -6.34
N VAL A 90 -0.74 8.64 -6.82
CA VAL A 90 -2.05 8.08 -7.16
C VAL A 90 -2.46 7.18 -6.00
N LEU A 91 -3.57 7.53 -5.36
CA LEU A 91 -4.15 6.76 -4.25
C LEU A 91 -5.35 5.96 -4.74
N GLU A 92 -5.55 4.77 -4.18
CA GLU A 92 -6.79 3.99 -4.32
C GLU A 92 -7.95 4.68 -3.60
N ASN A 93 -8.38 5.81 -4.17
CA ASN A 93 -9.42 6.71 -3.68
C ASN A 93 -10.09 7.39 -4.89
N ASP A 94 -11.25 7.98 -4.68
CA ASP A 94 -11.97 8.71 -5.73
C ASP A 94 -11.57 10.21 -5.77
N GLU A 95 -12.09 10.92 -6.77
CA GLU A 95 -11.79 12.34 -6.98
C GLU A 95 -12.31 13.23 -5.85
N GLU A 96 -13.50 12.93 -5.32
CA GLU A 96 -14.09 13.65 -4.19
C GLU A 96 -13.21 13.51 -2.95
N GLY A 97 -12.75 12.30 -2.70
CA GLY A 97 -11.92 11.97 -1.57
C GLY A 97 -10.56 12.65 -1.61
N VAL A 98 -9.94 12.71 -2.78
CA VAL A 98 -8.70 13.47 -2.97
C VAL A 98 -8.93 14.98 -2.90
N ALA A 99 -10.08 15.49 -3.34
CA ALA A 99 -10.41 16.91 -3.16
C ALA A 99 -10.52 17.28 -1.67
N MET A 100 -11.13 16.43 -0.84
CA MET A 100 -11.16 16.62 0.62
C MET A 100 -9.75 16.57 1.24
N LEU A 101 -8.89 15.67 0.75
CA LEU A 101 -7.50 15.58 1.19
C LEU A 101 -6.69 16.84 0.85
N LYS A 102 -6.86 17.38 -0.36
CA LYS A 102 -6.24 18.64 -0.78
C LYS A 102 -6.72 19.80 0.09
N GLN A 103 -8.02 19.88 0.36
CA GLN A 103 -8.56 20.87 1.29
C GLN A 103 -7.91 20.74 2.68
N TYR A 104 -7.77 19.52 3.22
CA TYR A 104 -7.08 19.30 4.49
C TYR A 104 -5.61 19.75 4.45
N PHE A 105 -4.90 19.54 3.34
CA PHE A 105 -3.52 20.00 3.22
C PHE A 105 -3.43 21.51 3.36
N ASP A 106 -4.30 22.23 2.66
CA ASP A 106 -4.33 23.69 2.66
C ASP A 106 -4.77 24.28 4.01
N THR A 107 -5.83 23.75 4.63
CA THR A 107 -6.44 24.34 5.83
C THR A 107 -5.95 23.73 7.14
N GLY A 108 -5.53 22.47 7.12
CA GLY A 108 -5.30 21.66 8.32
C GLY A 108 -6.57 21.21 9.04
N GLU A 109 -7.75 21.47 8.48
CA GLU A 109 -9.01 21.07 9.10
C GLU A 109 -9.34 19.61 8.75
N PHE A 110 -9.46 18.76 9.78
CA PHE A 110 -9.79 17.34 9.60
C PHE A 110 -11.27 17.07 9.29
N LYS A 111 -12.16 18.04 9.50
CA LYS A 111 -13.61 17.85 9.38
C LYS A 111 -14.05 17.30 8.00
N PRO A 112 -13.51 17.76 6.86
CA PRO A 112 -13.80 17.16 5.56
C PRO A 112 -13.43 15.67 5.51
N LEU A 113 -12.24 15.29 5.99
CA LEU A 113 -11.77 13.90 6.01
C LEU A 113 -12.58 13.00 6.96
N SER A 114 -13.12 13.55 8.04
CA SER A 114 -13.93 12.77 8.99
C SER A 114 -15.27 12.27 8.43
N LYS A 115 -15.65 12.68 7.21
CA LYS A 115 -16.80 12.13 6.49
C LYS A 115 -16.54 10.76 5.87
N PHE A 116 -15.29 10.31 5.80
CA PHE A 116 -14.96 8.98 5.33
C PHE A 116 -15.31 7.93 6.39
N VAL A 117 -16.38 7.20 6.11
CA VAL A 117 -16.86 6.06 6.89
C VAL A 117 -15.83 4.91 6.94
N ASN A 118 -14.85 4.93 6.03
CA ASN A 118 -13.77 3.95 5.90
C ASN A 118 -12.37 4.52 6.19
N CYS A 119 -12.25 5.52 7.07
CA CYS A 119 -10.93 6.03 7.43
C CYS A 119 -10.39 5.35 8.70
N SER A 120 -9.26 4.65 8.58
CA SER A 120 -8.51 4.13 9.73
C SER A 120 -7.68 5.21 10.43
N LEU A 121 -7.24 4.99 11.68
CA LEU A 121 -6.27 5.87 12.36
C LEU A 121 -4.97 5.93 11.56
N GLU A 122 -4.48 4.78 11.10
CA GLU A 122 -3.27 4.66 10.28
C GLU A 122 -3.41 5.49 8.99
N ARG A 123 -4.58 5.46 8.35
CA ARG A 123 -4.87 6.29 7.18
C ARG A 123 -4.91 7.78 7.52
N LEU A 124 -5.43 8.18 8.69
CA LEU A 124 -5.39 9.57 9.15
C LEU A 124 -3.94 10.02 9.45
N GLU A 125 -3.14 9.17 10.07
CA GLU A 125 -1.71 9.42 10.29
C GLU A 125 -0.96 9.56 8.97
N PHE A 126 -1.23 8.69 8.01
CA PHE A 126 -0.70 8.78 6.66
C PHE A 126 -1.06 10.11 5.99
N TYR A 127 -2.32 10.55 6.06
CA TYR A 127 -2.75 11.85 5.54
C TYR A 127 -2.09 13.02 6.28
N SER A 128 -1.92 12.92 7.59
CA SER A 128 -1.19 13.90 8.39
C SER A 128 0.29 14.00 7.96
N ASP A 129 0.94 12.87 7.71
CA ASP A 129 2.32 12.83 7.22
C ASP A 129 2.42 13.37 5.78
N LEU A 130 1.49 13.04 4.89
CA LEU A 130 1.43 13.64 3.56
C LEU A 130 1.26 15.17 3.62
N ARG A 131 0.47 15.68 4.57
CA ARG A 131 0.36 17.13 4.79
C ARG A 131 1.69 17.74 5.21
N LYS A 132 2.49 17.06 6.06
CA LYS A 132 3.83 17.52 6.42
C LYS A 132 4.74 17.60 5.18
N ILE A 133 4.70 16.59 4.32
CA ILE A 133 5.41 16.59 3.03
C ILE A 133 4.98 17.79 2.16
N TYR A 134 3.67 17.99 1.99
CA TYR A 134 3.14 19.13 1.24
C TYR A 134 3.62 20.48 1.78
N ASN A 135 3.57 20.68 3.09
CA ASN A 135 4.03 21.91 3.74
C ASN A 135 5.55 22.11 3.61
N GLU A 136 6.33 21.04 3.69
CA GLU A 136 7.78 21.10 3.48
C GLU A 136 8.12 21.54 2.05
N ILE A 137 7.42 20.99 1.05
CA ILE A 137 7.57 21.36 -0.35
C ILE A 137 7.18 22.83 -0.58
N ASN A 138 6.05 23.28 -0.04
CA ASN A 138 5.61 24.67 -0.15
C ASN A 138 6.62 25.64 0.48
N LYS A 139 7.14 25.30 1.67
CA LYS A 139 8.18 26.09 2.33
C LYS A 139 9.44 26.18 1.47
N MET A 140 9.86 25.07 0.86
CA MET A 140 11.02 25.05 -0.02
C MET A 140 10.78 25.89 -1.29
N ASN A 141 9.63 25.71 -1.94
CA ASN A 141 9.25 26.45 -3.14
C ASN A 141 9.13 27.96 -2.92
N GLY A 142 8.82 28.40 -1.70
CA GLY A 142 8.84 29.82 -1.32
C GLY A 142 10.23 30.47 -1.37
N THR A 143 11.30 29.68 -1.46
CA THR A 143 12.69 30.15 -1.61
C THR A 143 13.30 29.90 -2.99
N LEU A 144 12.62 29.11 -3.83
CA LEU A 144 13.10 28.72 -5.15
C LEU A 144 12.53 29.64 -6.23
N ASN A 145 13.30 29.82 -7.31
CA ASN A 145 12.79 30.44 -8.53
C ASN A 145 11.66 29.59 -9.13
N GLN A 146 10.68 30.23 -9.77
CA GLN A 146 9.50 29.57 -10.33
C GLN A 146 9.84 28.36 -11.23
N ASN A 147 10.88 28.47 -12.06
CA ASN A 147 11.31 27.40 -12.97
C ASN A 147 12.03 26.22 -12.27
N SER A 148 12.36 26.37 -11.00
CA SER A 148 13.07 25.38 -10.18
C SER A 148 12.17 24.78 -9.08
N GLN A 149 10.92 25.22 -8.99
CA GLN A 149 9.98 24.69 -8.02
C GLN A 149 9.71 23.21 -8.29
N ILE A 150 9.55 22.44 -7.21
CA ILE A 150 9.09 21.06 -7.33
C ILE A 150 7.59 20.99 -7.15
N VAL A 151 6.97 20.00 -7.77
CA VAL A 151 5.54 19.80 -7.78
C VAL A 151 5.23 18.46 -7.13
N PHE A 152 4.38 18.50 -6.10
CA PHE A 152 3.77 17.32 -5.53
C PHE A 152 2.26 17.42 -5.71
N ASP A 153 1.68 16.45 -6.41
CA ASP A 153 0.23 16.35 -6.59
C ASP A 153 -0.28 15.01 -6.12
N ILE A 154 -1.59 14.94 -5.85
CA ILE A 154 -2.31 13.71 -5.52
C ILE A 154 -3.53 13.60 -6.42
N ILE A 155 -3.77 12.40 -6.95
CA ILE A 155 -5.01 12.08 -7.67
C ILE A 155 -5.64 10.78 -7.15
N GLY A 156 -6.96 10.69 -7.29
CA GLY A 156 -7.77 9.53 -6.93
C GLY A 156 -8.59 9.09 -8.15
N PRO A 157 -8.21 8.01 -8.85
CA PRO A 157 -8.83 7.64 -10.11
C PRO A 157 -9.98 6.63 -9.92
N GLU A 158 -10.28 6.20 -8.70
CA GLU A 158 -11.41 5.30 -8.45
C GLU A 158 -12.74 5.97 -8.83
N GLU A 159 -13.75 5.14 -9.10
CA GLU A 159 -15.12 5.63 -9.26
C GLU A 159 -15.63 6.17 -7.93
N SER A 160 -16.36 7.29 -7.99
CA SER A 160 -16.93 7.91 -6.80
C SER A 160 -17.88 6.97 -6.07
N TYR A 161 -18.02 7.19 -4.75
CA TYR A 161 -19.04 6.51 -3.95
C TYR A 161 -20.41 6.51 -4.67
N ASP A 162 -21.02 5.33 -4.72
CA ASP A 162 -22.22 5.09 -5.51
C ASP A 162 -23.49 5.68 -4.84
N TYR A 163 -23.60 7.01 -4.87
CA TYR A 163 -24.73 7.76 -4.33
C TYR A 163 -26.04 7.54 -5.11
N ASN A 164 -25.97 7.10 -6.37
CA ASN A 164 -27.14 6.82 -7.20
C ASN A 164 -27.64 5.37 -7.11
N GLY A 165 -26.86 4.54 -6.42
CA GLY A 165 -27.13 3.13 -6.19
C GLY A 165 -27.02 2.25 -7.43
N THR A 166 -26.15 2.61 -8.37
CA THR A 166 -25.83 1.82 -9.56
C THR A 166 -25.17 0.50 -9.20
N HIS A 167 -24.12 0.54 -8.36
CA HIS A 167 -23.37 -0.59 -7.83
C HIS A 167 -24.03 -1.22 -6.59
N THR A 168 -24.64 -0.42 -5.71
CA THR A 168 -25.32 -0.90 -4.49
C THR A 168 -26.61 -1.65 -4.77
N LYS A 169 -27.12 -1.62 -6.01
CA LYS A 169 -28.24 -2.45 -6.47
C LYS A 169 -27.81 -3.68 -7.28
N MET A 170 -26.52 -3.82 -7.61
CA MET A 170 -26.04 -4.97 -8.39
C MET A 170 -26.22 -6.28 -7.63
N SER A 171 -26.47 -7.35 -8.38
CA SER A 171 -26.33 -8.71 -7.87
C SER A 171 -24.87 -8.98 -7.48
N LEU A 172 -24.62 -10.04 -6.70
CA LEU A 172 -23.26 -10.50 -6.39
C LEU A 172 -22.46 -10.74 -7.68
N GLU A 173 -23.07 -11.44 -8.65
CA GLU A 173 -22.42 -11.78 -9.91
C GLU A 173 -22.09 -10.54 -10.75
N ASP A 174 -23.03 -9.61 -10.91
CA ASP A 174 -22.81 -8.40 -11.71
C ASP A 174 -21.80 -7.45 -11.06
N GLY A 175 -21.90 -7.27 -9.74
CA GLY A 175 -20.95 -6.44 -8.99
C GLY A 175 -19.54 -7.00 -9.08
N PHE A 176 -19.40 -8.33 -9.01
CA PHE A 176 -18.11 -8.98 -9.14
C PHE A 176 -17.58 -8.96 -10.58
N LYS A 177 -18.42 -9.18 -11.59
CA LYS A 177 -18.03 -9.02 -13.00
C LYS A 177 -17.56 -7.61 -13.31
N TRP A 178 -18.24 -6.59 -12.79
CA TRP A 178 -17.80 -5.20 -12.93
C TRP A 178 -16.44 -4.97 -12.25
N PHE A 179 -16.27 -5.46 -11.01
CA PHE A 179 -15.00 -5.35 -10.28
C PHE A 179 -13.84 -5.99 -11.05
N VAL A 180 -14.06 -7.21 -11.58
CA VAL A 180 -13.05 -7.99 -12.29
C VAL A 180 -12.65 -7.34 -13.62
N ASN A 181 -13.63 -6.84 -14.38
CA ASN A 181 -13.42 -6.46 -15.78
C ASN A 181 -13.26 -4.95 -16.01
N GLU A 182 -13.94 -4.10 -15.23
CA GLU A 182 -14.09 -2.68 -15.57
C GLU A 182 -13.36 -1.75 -14.60
N ARG A 183 -13.39 -2.02 -13.28
CA ARG A 183 -12.81 -1.12 -12.25
C ARG A 183 -11.37 -0.70 -12.57
N ASP A 184 -10.48 -1.67 -12.72
CA ASP A 184 -9.06 -1.45 -13.03
C ASP A 184 -8.84 -0.69 -14.33
N LYS A 185 -9.65 -0.98 -15.35
CA LYS A 185 -9.57 -0.34 -16.67
C LYS A 185 -9.97 1.13 -16.60
N LEU A 186 -11.05 1.44 -15.88
CA LEU A 186 -11.53 2.82 -15.69
C LEU A 186 -10.51 3.64 -14.90
N SER A 187 -10.01 3.12 -13.77
CA SER A 187 -8.96 3.77 -12.98
C SER A 187 -7.70 4.01 -13.81
N SER A 188 -7.23 3.01 -14.57
CA SER A 188 -6.09 3.16 -15.48
C SER A 188 -6.31 4.24 -16.54
N ASN A 189 -7.49 4.31 -17.15
CA ASN A 189 -7.79 5.34 -18.16
C ASN A 189 -7.71 6.75 -17.59
N LYS A 190 -8.19 6.99 -16.36
CA LYS A 190 -8.04 8.29 -15.69
C LYS A 190 -6.57 8.64 -15.45
N ILE A 191 -5.77 7.68 -14.98
CA ILE A 191 -4.32 7.86 -14.78
C ILE A 191 -3.63 8.18 -16.12
N ILE A 192 -3.93 7.44 -17.19
CA ILE A 192 -3.38 7.65 -18.53
C ILE A 192 -3.71 9.06 -19.03
N ASN A 193 -4.97 9.49 -18.88
CA ASN A 193 -5.40 10.82 -19.29
C ASN A 193 -4.71 11.93 -18.49
N TYR A 194 -4.52 11.73 -17.18
CA TYR A 194 -3.74 12.65 -16.35
C TYR A 194 -2.28 12.75 -16.83
N CYS A 195 -1.64 11.61 -17.12
CA CYS A 195 -0.26 11.56 -17.58
C CYS A 195 -0.05 12.28 -18.92
N LYS A 196 -1.01 12.16 -19.85
CA LYS A 196 -1.00 12.88 -21.13
C LYS A 196 -1.03 14.40 -20.96
N LYS A 197 -1.78 14.89 -19.96
CA LYS A 197 -1.87 16.32 -19.62
C LYS A 197 -0.65 16.81 -18.84
N ASN A 198 0.06 15.91 -18.15
CA ASN A 198 1.18 16.23 -17.27
C ASN A 198 2.45 15.45 -17.62
N PRO A 199 3.02 15.60 -18.84
CA PRO A 199 4.09 14.74 -19.35
C PRO A 199 5.40 14.81 -18.55
N SER A 200 5.63 15.82 -17.72
CA SER A 200 6.82 15.93 -16.86
C SER A 200 6.71 15.23 -15.50
N GLN A 201 5.50 14.86 -15.05
CA GLN A 201 5.23 14.31 -13.71
C GLN A 201 5.52 12.81 -13.59
N LYS A 202 6.48 12.39 -12.76
CA LYS A 202 6.64 10.98 -12.41
C LYS A 202 5.45 10.50 -11.58
N ILE A 203 5.01 9.25 -11.80
CA ILE A 203 3.77 8.74 -11.22
C ILE A 203 4.08 7.64 -10.20
N LEU A 204 3.76 7.89 -8.93
CA LEU A 204 3.82 6.91 -7.86
C LEU A 204 2.41 6.41 -7.58
N ILE A 205 2.12 5.15 -7.88
CA ILE A 205 0.82 4.54 -7.60
C ILE A 205 0.91 3.74 -6.31
N PHE A 206 0.01 3.97 -5.36
CA PHE A 206 -0.07 3.23 -4.10
C PHE A 206 -1.43 2.55 -3.95
N TYR A 207 -1.46 1.24 -4.17
CA TYR A 207 -2.66 0.44 -4.41
C TYR A 207 -2.53 -0.96 -3.80
N GLY A 208 -3.64 -1.67 -3.63
CA GLY A 208 -3.67 -3.09 -3.30
C GLY A 208 -2.78 -3.95 -4.20
N ASN A 209 -2.05 -4.92 -3.62
CA ASN A 209 -1.09 -5.78 -4.34
C ASN A 209 -1.65 -6.42 -5.61
N ALA A 210 -2.92 -6.86 -5.60
CA ALA A 210 -3.55 -7.48 -6.75
C ALA A 210 -3.51 -6.58 -8.00
N HIS A 211 -3.68 -5.26 -7.82
CA HIS A 211 -3.71 -4.26 -8.89
C HIS A 211 -2.38 -4.13 -9.65
N LEU A 212 -1.29 -4.59 -9.04
CA LEU A 212 0.07 -4.51 -9.59
C LEU A 212 0.40 -5.67 -10.55
N ASN A 213 -0.52 -6.62 -10.74
CA ASN A 213 -0.29 -7.78 -11.60
C ASN A 213 -0.45 -7.43 -13.09
N LYS A 214 0.59 -7.70 -13.90
CA LYS A 214 0.58 -7.45 -15.36
C LYS A 214 -0.07 -8.58 -16.17
N LYS A 215 -0.30 -9.74 -15.56
CA LYS A 215 -0.73 -10.98 -16.23
C LYS A 215 -2.23 -11.16 -16.21
N TRP A 216 -2.72 -11.89 -17.21
CA TRP A 216 -4.06 -12.46 -17.22
C TRP A 216 -4.20 -13.46 -16.08
N THR A 217 -5.06 -13.14 -15.10
CA THR A 217 -5.10 -13.85 -13.82
C THR A 217 -6.53 -14.21 -13.46
N ASP A 218 -6.73 -15.38 -12.83
CA ASP A 218 -8.03 -15.73 -12.24
C ASP A 218 -8.25 -14.83 -11.01
N LYS A 219 -9.35 -14.08 -11.01
CA LYS A 219 -9.70 -13.16 -9.94
C LYS A 219 -10.73 -13.75 -8.97
N ASN A 220 -11.05 -15.04 -9.06
CA ASN A 220 -12.10 -15.69 -8.27
C ASN A 220 -11.71 -16.09 -6.83
N GLU A 221 -10.50 -15.79 -6.36
CA GLU A 221 -9.99 -16.23 -5.05
C GLU A 221 -10.96 -15.92 -3.89
N TYR A 222 -11.64 -14.77 -3.96
CA TYR A 222 -12.58 -14.33 -2.93
C TYR A 222 -14.01 -14.88 -3.08
N TYR A 223 -14.39 -15.38 -4.27
CA TYR A 223 -15.75 -15.86 -4.57
C TYR A 223 -15.74 -17.06 -5.54
N PRO A 224 -15.18 -18.21 -5.14
CA PRO A 224 -15.03 -19.39 -6.00
C PRO A 224 -16.38 -19.94 -6.51
N GLN A 225 -17.48 -19.65 -5.81
CA GLN A 225 -18.84 -20.03 -6.22
C GLN A 225 -19.31 -19.36 -7.52
N LEU A 226 -18.65 -18.29 -7.98
CA LEU A 226 -18.98 -17.59 -9.23
C LEU A 226 -18.29 -18.21 -10.46
N GLY A 227 -17.51 -19.27 -10.28
CA GLY A 227 -16.70 -19.87 -11.34
C GLY A 227 -15.41 -19.09 -11.61
N SER A 228 -14.64 -19.51 -12.62
CA SER A 228 -13.41 -18.81 -13.01
C SER A 228 -13.72 -17.50 -13.73
N LEU A 229 -13.15 -16.41 -13.21
CA LEU A 229 -13.34 -15.07 -13.73
C LEU A 229 -11.97 -14.45 -13.94
N TYR A 230 -11.51 -14.52 -15.18
CA TYR A 230 -10.22 -14.01 -15.56
C TYR A 230 -10.29 -12.55 -15.99
N GLY A 231 -9.26 -11.79 -15.62
CA GLY A 231 -9.16 -10.39 -15.98
C GLY A 231 -7.73 -9.88 -15.92
N PHE A 232 -7.51 -8.69 -16.46
CA PHE A 232 -6.30 -7.90 -16.26
C PHE A 232 -6.49 -6.92 -15.10
N TYR A 233 -5.41 -6.64 -14.38
CA TYR A 233 -5.36 -5.61 -13.35
C TYR A 233 -4.78 -4.30 -13.89
N MET A 234 -4.82 -3.24 -13.07
CA MET A 234 -4.36 -1.89 -13.43
C MET A 234 -3.00 -1.87 -14.12
N ALA A 235 -2.00 -2.59 -13.58
CA ALA A 235 -0.64 -2.61 -14.11
C ALA A 235 -0.56 -3.02 -15.58
N HIS A 236 -1.40 -3.96 -16.03
CA HIS A 236 -1.46 -4.38 -17.43
C HIS A 236 -1.82 -3.22 -18.35
N TYR A 237 -2.91 -2.51 -18.05
CA TYR A 237 -3.38 -1.40 -18.88
C TYR A 237 -2.40 -0.22 -18.92
N LEU A 238 -1.70 0.03 -17.80
CA LEU A 238 -0.64 1.04 -17.76
C LEU A 238 0.57 0.61 -18.60
N SER A 239 0.98 -0.66 -18.49
CA SER A 239 2.03 -1.27 -19.32
C SER A 239 1.70 -1.19 -20.81
N GLU A 240 0.46 -1.45 -21.20
CA GLU A 240 0.00 -1.34 -22.59
C GLU A 240 0.10 0.10 -23.09
N ALA A 241 -0.27 1.08 -22.25
CA ALA A 241 -0.29 2.49 -22.61
C ALA A 241 1.10 3.17 -22.65
N PHE A 242 2.02 2.80 -21.75
CA PHE A 242 3.32 3.45 -21.61
C PHE A 242 4.51 2.58 -22.08
N GLY A 243 4.29 1.27 -22.22
CA GLY A 243 5.32 0.26 -22.46
C GLY A 243 5.82 -0.38 -21.15
N ASP A 244 6.10 -1.68 -21.20
CA ASP A 244 6.51 -2.46 -20.01
C ASP A 244 7.76 -1.93 -19.32
N LYS A 245 8.67 -1.30 -20.06
CA LYS A 245 9.89 -0.70 -19.49
C LYS A 245 9.62 0.60 -18.74
N GLU A 246 8.49 1.26 -18.98
CA GLU A 246 8.14 2.52 -18.33
C GLU A 246 7.33 2.31 -17.03
N VAL A 247 6.82 1.10 -16.80
CA VAL A 247 5.98 0.75 -15.65
C VAL A 247 6.67 -0.32 -14.80
N LEU A 248 7.08 0.07 -13.59
CA LEU A 248 7.69 -0.83 -12.62
C LEU A 248 6.69 -1.20 -11.53
N THR A 249 6.46 -2.48 -11.28
CA THR A 249 5.60 -2.97 -10.20
C THR A 249 6.42 -3.52 -9.05
N VAL A 250 6.21 -2.98 -7.85
CA VAL A 250 7.00 -3.27 -6.67
C VAL A 250 6.08 -3.75 -5.55
N ASN A 251 6.21 -5.04 -5.22
CA ASN A 251 5.53 -5.63 -4.08
C ASN A 251 6.18 -5.17 -2.77
N GLN A 252 5.40 -5.16 -1.69
CA GLN A 252 5.90 -4.94 -0.33
C GLN A 252 5.50 -6.14 0.53
N GLU A 253 6.43 -6.62 1.36
CA GLU A 253 6.14 -7.71 2.30
C GLU A 253 6.87 -7.48 3.63
N SER A 254 6.24 -7.93 4.72
CA SER A 254 6.93 -8.02 6.01
C SER A 254 7.94 -9.16 6.01
N LEU A 255 9.14 -8.90 6.54
CA LEU A 255 10.11 -9.94 6.85
C LEU A 255 9.52 -10.86 7.92
N PRO A 256 9.58 -12.20 7.72
CA PRO A 256 9.16 -13.14 8.74
C PRO A 256 10.05 -13.03 10.00
N ASP A 257 9.46 -13.35 11.15
CA ASP A 257 10.15 -13.42 12.44
C ASP A 257 11.41 -14.30 12.35
N LYS A 258 12.48 -13.89 13.04
CA LYS A 258 13.78 -14.60 13.03
C LYS A 258 13.64 -16.10 13.26
N GLY A 259 14.26 -16.90 12.40
CA GLY A 259 14.33 -18.36 12.51
C GLY A 259 13.01 -19.10 12.28
N THR A 260 11.92 -18.42 11.94
CA THR A 260 10.61 -19.07 11.74
C THR A 260 10.45 -19.73 10.38
N THR A 261 11.24 -19.31 9.39
CA THR A 261 11.17 -19.80 8.01
C THR A 261 12.56 -19.89 7.38
N ARG A 262 12.68 -20.69 6.30
CA ARG A 262 13.87 -20.73 5.45
C ARG A 262 14.18 -19.35 4.84
N LEU A 263 13.15 -18.56 4.53
CA LEU A 263 13.30 -17.17 4.08
C LEU A 263 13.91 -16.29 5.18
N SER A 264 13.43 -16.38 6.42
CA SER A 264 14.02 -15.65 7.55
C SER A 264 15.49 -16.00 7.74
N TYR A 265 15.85 -17.28 7.69
CA TYR A 265 17.25 -17.71 7.83
C TYR A 265 18.14 -17.12 6.72
N ILE A 266 17.66 -17.12 5.47
CA ILE A 266 18.41 -16.57 4.34
C ILE A 266 18.49 -15.05 4.44
N CYS A 267 17.42 -14.36 4.78
CA CYS A 267 17.46 -12.92 5.05
C CYS A 267 18.41 -12.58 6.21
N ASP A 268 18.46 -13.39 7.26
CA ASP A 268 19.39 -13.24 8.38
C ASP A 268 20.86 -13.51 8.00
N GLN A 269 21.10 -14.33 6.97
CA GLN A 269 22.45 -14.57 6.41
C GLN A 269 22.86 -13.52 5.37
N LEU A 270 21.91 -13.03 4.57
CA LEU A 270 22.14 -11.97 3.58
C LEU A 270 22.36 -10.62 4.26
N VAL A 271 21.58 -10.32 5.31
CA VAL A 271 21.59 -9.05 6.02
C VAL A 271 22.24 -9.26 7.38
N LYS A 272 23.47 -8.74 7.56
CA LYS A 272 24.17 -8.81 8.86
C LYS A 272 23.21 -8.41 10.00
N PRO A 273 23.06 -9.22 11.08
CA PRO A 273 22.05 -9.04 12.12
C PRO A 273 22.04 -7.67 12.80
N GLU A 274 23.16 -6.96 12.75
CA GLU A 274 23.46 -5.70 13.43
C GLU A 274 22.96 -4.48 12.65
N GLN A 275 22.43 -4.70 11.44
CA GLN A 275 21.88 -3.68 10.57
C GLN A 275 20.41 -4.04 10.32
N ALA A 276 19.50 -3.48 11.11
CA ALA A 276 18.05 -3.62 10.92
C ALA A 276 17.64 -2.99 9.58
N LYS A 277 17.72 -3.75 8.48
CA LYS A 277 17.56 -3.22 7.14
C LYS A 277 16.36 -3.81 6.42
N ASN A 278 15.55 -2.89 5.89
CA ASN A 278 14.63 -3.15 4.79
C ASN A 278 15.45 -3.45 3.53
N VAL A 279 14.96 -4.34 2.68
CA VAL A 279 15.72 -4.81 1.52
C VAL A 279 14.87 -4.73 0.26
N TYR A 280 15.44 -4.22 -0.83
CA TYR A 280 14.82 -4.18 -2.15
C TYR A 280 15.47 -5.23 -3.05
N PHE A 281 14.66 -5.99 -3.78
CA PHE A 281 15.09 -7.02 -4.71
C PHE A 281 14.48 -6.80 -6.10
N LEU A 282 15.29 -6.94 -7.15
CA LEU A 282 14.80 -7.01 -8.53
C LEU A 282 14.62 -8.46 -8.94
N HIS A 283 13.43 -8.87 -9.35
CA HIS A 283 13.17 -10.28 -9.66
C HIS A 283 13.98 -10.78 -10.86
N ASN A 284 14.31 -9.91 -11.82
CA ASN A 284 15.17 -10.26 -12.96
C ASN A 284 16.65 -10.50 -12.58
N SER A 285 17.04 -10.21 -11.35
CA SER A 285 18.42 -10.37 -10.83
C SER A 285 18.53 -11.51 -9.81
N ILE A 286 17.45 -12.25 -9.57
CA ILE A 286 17.35 -13.28 -8.56
C ILE A 286 17.30 -14.66 -9.25
N GLU A 287 18.18 -15.58 -8.85
CA GLU A 287 18.07 -16.98 -9.28
C GLU A 287 16.74 -17.60 -8.81
N ASP A 288 16.14 -18.48 -9.61
CA ASP A 288 14.84 -19.14 -9.34
C ASP A 288 14.71 -19.71 -7.91
N ALA A 289 15.84 -20.14 -7.32
CA ALA A 289 15.90 -20.63 -5.95
C ALA A 289 15.51 -19.58 -4.90
N ILE A 290 15.94 -18.33 -5.03
CA ILE A 290 15.57 -17.23 -4.10
C ILE A 290 14.16 -16.71 -4.43
N SER A 291 13.77 -16.71 -5.71
CA SER A 291 12.41 -16.38 -6.14
C SER A 291 11.36 -17.30 -5.50
N SER A 292 11.64 -18.60 -5.40
CA SER A 292 10.78 -19.57 -4.69
C SER A 292 10.75 -19.40 -3.17
N LEU A 293 11.72 -18.68 -2.59
CA LEU A 293 11.83 -18.46 -1.15
C LEU A 293 11.06 -17.22 -0.68
N ILE A 294 10.95 -16.19 -1.52
CA ILE A 294 10.29 -14.92 -1.18
C ILE A 294 8.77 -15.13 -0.95
N GLY A 295 8.14 -16.06 -1.67
CA GLY A 295 6.71 -16.36 -1.52
C GLY A 295 6.05 -16.65 -2.86
N ASN A 296 4.73 -16.87 -2.88
CA ASN A 296 4.03 -17.58 -3.96
C ASN A 296 4.00 -16.93 -5.36
N HIS A 297 4.53 -15.72 -5.59
CA HIS A 297 4.35 -15.05 -6.89
C HIS A 297 5.53 -14.19 -7.37
N PRO A 298 6.79 -14.69 -7.39
CA PRO A 298 7.94 -13.91 -7.87
C PRO A 298 7.82 -13.50 -9.33
N HIS A 299 6.96 -14.16 -10.12
CA HIS A 299 6.78 -13.82 -11.53
C HIS A 299 5.66 -12.80 -11.78
N VAL A 300 5.03 -12.25 -10.75
CA VAL A 300 3.89 -11.32 -10.90
C VAL A 300 4.33 -9.86 -10.84
N TYR A 301 5.38 -9.57 -10.05
CA TYR A 301 5.92 -8.23 -9.85
C TYR A 301 7.34 -8.12 -10.40
N ASP A 302 7.79 -6.90 -10.74
CA ASP A 302 9.16 -6.66 -11.22
C ASP A 302 10.19 -6.65 -10.07
N ALA A 303 9.74 -6.25 -8.88
CA ALA A 303 10.56 -6.14 -7.69
C ALA A 303 9.76 -6.38 -6.40
N THR A 304 10.48 -6.61 -5.29
CA THR A 304 9.89 -6.73 -3.95
C THR A 304 10.72 -5.97 -2.92
N ILE A 305 10.04 -5.30 -2.00
CA ILE A 305 10.62 -4.73 -0.80
C ILE A 305 10.25 -5.59 0.41
N LEU A 306 11.27 -6.12 1.07
CA LEU A 306 11.14 -6.84 2.34
C LEU A 306 11.39 -5.87 3.50
N ARG A 307 10.40 -5.69 4.38
CA ARG A 307 10.40 -4.71 5.47
C ARG A 307 10.61 -5.38 6.82
N ARG A 308 11.55 -4.87 7.63
CA ARG A 308 11.89 -5.41 8.97
C ARG A 308 11.30 -4.54 10.07
N GLU A 309 9.98 -4.42 10.11
CA GLU A 309 9.30 -3.73 11.21
C GLU A 309 8.37 -4.69 11.95
N ILE A 310 8.24 -4.46 13.26
CA ILE A 310 7.25 -5.14 14.08
C ILE A 310 5.88 -4.70 13.55
N LEU A 311 5.16 -5.63 12.93
CA LEU A 311 3.81 -5.39 12.45
C LEU A 311 2.97 -4.92 13.63
N VAL A 312 2.51 -3.67 13.60
CA VAL A 312 1.37 -3.27 14.41
C VAL A 312 0.18 -3.93 13.72
N PRO A 313 -0.42 -4.98 14.31
CA PRO A 313 -1.50 -5.70 13.67
C PRO A 313 -2.62 -4.72 13.36
N LEU A 314 -3.24 -4.81 12.17
CA LEU A 314 -4.39 -3.94 11.89
C LEU A 314 -5.42 -4.19 12.97
N HIS A 315 -5.72 -3.13 13.69
CA HIS A 315 -6.70 -3.15 14.74
C HIS A 315 -8.01 -2.57 14.19
N TRP A 316 -9.13 -3.14 14.62
CA TRP A 316 -10.45 -2.58 14.33
C TRP A 316 -10.60 -1.14 14.86
N LEU A 317 -9.68 -0.68 15.72
CA LEU A 317 -9.55 0.70 16.23
C LEU A 317 -9.40 1.75 15.13
N GLY A 318 -9.03 1.37 13.91
CA GLY A 318 -8.93 2.33 12.83
C GLY A 318 -10.22 3.13 12.65
N THR A 319 -11.37 2.54 12.93
CA THR A 319 -12.58 2.94 12.21
C THR A 319 -13.50 3.93 12.91
N ILE A 320 -13.35 4.26 14.20
CA ILE A 320 -14.24 5.23 14.86
C ILE A 320 -13.53 5.97 15.99
N MET A 321 -13.27 7.27 15.77
CA MET A 321 -12.55 8.12 16.74
C MET A 321 -13.21 9.47 17.02
N SER A 322 -14.38 9.76 16.44
CA SER A 322 -15.05 11.04 16.67
C SER A 322 -16.56 10.96 16.49
N LYS A 323 -17.27 11.92 17.09
CA LYS A 323 -18.71 12.12 16.88
C LYS A 323 -19.04 12.26 15.38
N THR A 324 -18.22 12.99 14.62
CA THR A 324 -18.42 13.20 13.19
C THR A 324 -18.35 11.91 12.37
N VAL A 325 -17.45 10.99 12.74
CA VAL A 325 -17.36 9.68 12.08
C VAL A 325 -18.61 8.85 12.37
N VAL A 326 -19.11 8.86 13.61
CA VAL A 326 -20.38 8.19 13.96
C VAL A 326 -21.55 8.79 13.18
N ASP A 327 -21.64 10.12 13.08
CA ASP A 327 -22.66 10.79 12.27
C ASP A 327 -22.60 10.33 10.81
N ALA A 328 -21.40 10.28 10.22
CA ALA A 328 -21.19 9.84 8.85
C ALA A 328 -21.57 8.36 8.65
N CYS A 329 -21.20 7.48 9.58
CA CYS A 329 -21.59 6.07 9.58
C CYS A 329 -23.10 5.92 9.59
N ILE A 330 -23.81 6.61 10.49
CA ILE A 330 -25.26 6.55 10.60
C ILE A 330 -25.92 7.04 9.32
N LEU A 331 -25.49 8.19 8.79
CA LEU A 331 -25.99 8.72 7.51
C LEU A 331 -25.79 7.73 6.36
N ARG A 332 -24.64 7.04 6.33
CA ARG A 332 -24.36 6.03 5.31
C ARG A 332 -25.22 4.78 5.48
N LEU A 333 -25.44 4.30 6.71
CA LEU A 333 -26.38 3.20 6.96
C LEU A 333 -27.79 3.56 6.49
N GLN A 334 -28.27 4.79 6.74
CA GLN A 334 -29.59 5.25 6.26
C GLN A 334 -29.69 5.23 4.74
N PHE A 335 -28.62 5.58 4.04
CA PHE A 335 -28.55 5.49 2.59
C PHE A 335 -28.56 4.04 2.08
N LEU A 336 -27.83 3.15 2.75
CA LEU A 336 -27.67 1.75 2.33
C LEU A 336 -28.91 0.88 2.63
N GLU A 337 -29.64 1.16 3.71
CA GLU A 337 -30.81 0.37 4.16
C GLU A 337 -31.89 0.13 3.08
N PRO A 338 -32.29 1.09 2.22
CA PRO A 338 -33.20 0.82 1.11
C PRO A 338 -32.56 0.03 -0.05
N HIS A 339 -31.23 -0.06 -0.12
CA HIS A 339 -30.51 -0.74 -1.19
C HIS A 339 -30.19 -2.19 -0.79
N LYS A 340 -30.80 -3.16 -1.47
CA LYS A 340 -30.69 -4.60 -1.15
C LYS A 340 -29.63 -5.35 -1.97
N GLY A 341 -28.77 -4.65 -2.70
CA GLY A 341 -27.72 -5.31 -3.49
C GLY A 341 -26.59 -5.84 -2.63
N PHE A 342 -25.75 -6.68 -3.24
CA PHE A 342 -24.69 -7.38 -2.52
C PHE A 342 -23.68 -6.42 -1.86
N LEU A 343 -23.19 -5.44 -2.62
CA LEU A 343 -22.24 -4.44 -2.12
C LEU A 343 -22.85 -3.57 -1.02
N ALA A 344 -24.14 -3.22 -1.15
CA ALA A 344 -24.84 -2.44 -0.13
C ALA A 344 -24.89 -3.20 1.21
N LYS A 345 -25.25 -4.48 1.15
CA LYS A 345 -25.29 -5.34 2.33
C LYS A 345 -23.90 -5.50 2.96
N SER A 346 -22.89 -5.79 2.16
CA SER A 346 -21.52 -5.96 2.65
C SER A 346 -21.00 -4.68 3.33
N GLU A 347 -21.29 -3.51 2.75
CA GLU A 347 -20.92 -2.22 3.33
C GLU A 347 -21.72 -1.93 4.60
N TYR A 348 -23.03 -2.19 4.59
CA TYR A 348 -23.91 -2.02 5.76
C TYR A 348 -23.42 -2.86 6.93
N ASP A 349 -23.17 -4.16 6.71
CA ASP A 349 -22.70 -5.09 7.73
C ASP A 349 -21.35 -4.64 8.29
N SER A 350 -20.43 -4.17 7.43
CA SER A 350 -19.13 -3.62 7.85
C SER A 350 -19.29 -2.39 8.74
N ILE A 351 -20.09 -1.41 8.33
CA ILE A 351 -20.33 -0.18 9.10
C ILE A 351 -21.03 -0.48 10.42
N ASN A 352 -22.04 -1.34 10.39
CA ASN A 352 -22.77 -1.74 11.59
C ASN A 352 -21.85 -2.45 12.59
N ASN A 353 -21.04 -3.40 12.12
CA ASN A 353 -20.06 -4.09 12.97
C ASN A 353 -19.05 -3.13 13.58
N ARG A 354 -18.63 -2.08 12.87
CA ARG A 354 -17.75 -1.04 13.42
C ARG A 354 -18.46 -0.24 14.51
N LEU A 355 -19.69 0.20 14.28
CA LEU A 355 -20.48 0.92 15.30
C LEU A 355 -20.72 0.08 16.55
N ILE A 356 -21.08 -1.20 16.39
CA ILE A 356 -21.19 -2.17 17.49
C ILE A 356 -19.84 -2.29 18.19
N PHE A 357 -18.78 -2.52 17.40
CA PHE A 357 -17.44 -2.68 17.92
C PHE A 357 -17.00 -1.49 18.74
N SER A 358 -17.37 -0.25 18.42
CA SER A 358 -16.92 0.95 19.15
C SER A 358 -17.84 1.37 20.29
N THR A 359 -19.14 1.07 20.21
CA THR A 359 -20.14 1.55 21.19
C THR A 359 -20.68 0.46 22.12
N LYS A 360 -20.43 -0.82 21.83
CA LYS A 360 -21.09 -2.00 22.44
C LYS A 360 -22.61 -2.05 22.30
N GLN A 361 -23.19 -1.17 21.50
CA GLN A 361 -24.62 -1.20 21.24
C GLN A 361 -24.87 -2.04 20.01
N GLU A 362 -25.89 -2.89 20.07
CA GLU A 362 -26.32 -3.70 18.94
C GLU A 362 -27.67 -3.20 18.45
N PHE A 363 -27.66 -2.63 17.25
CA PHE A 363 -28.86 -2.18 16.56
C PHE A 363 -28.92 -2.81 15.17
N GLN A 364 -30.14 -3.00 14.67
CA GLN A 364 -30.37 -3.63 13.37
C GLN A 364 -30.75 -2.65 12.28
N SER A 365 -31.17 -1.42 12.64
CA SER A 365 -31.56 -0.38 11.69
C SER A 365 -30.75 0.90 11.87
N ALA A 366 -30.62 1.69 10.81
CA ALA A 366 -30.02 3.01 10.89
C ALA A 366 -30.87 3.98 11.74
N GLY A 367 -32.20 3.75 11.79
CA GLY A 367 -33.13 4.50 12.63
C GLY A 367 -32.85 4.33 14.12
N ASP A 368 -32.61 3.10 14.58
CA ASP A 368 -32.27 2.81 15.97
C ASP A 368 -30.94 3.45 16.37
N TRP A 369 -29.92 3.34 15.51
CA TRP A 369 -28.64 4.03 15.68
C TRP A 369 -28.83 5.54 15.85
N LYS A 370 -29.62 6.16 14.98
CA LYS A 370 -29.90 7.59 15.03
C LYS A 370 -30.63 8.00 16.31
N ALA A 371 -31.62 7.23 16.73
CA ALA A 371 -32.38 7.49 17.95
C ALA A 371 -31.54 7.34 19.22
N TRP A 372 -30.64 6.35 19.25
CA TRP A 372 -29.69 6.18 20.34
C TRP A 372 -28.66 7.31 20.37
N TRP A 373 -28.10 7.66 19.21
CA TRP A 373 -27.05 8.67 19.07
C TRP A 373 -27.52 10.09 19.37
N ALA A 374 -28.79 10.40 19.11
CA ALA A 374 -29.39 11.71 19.42
C ALA A 374 -29.45 12.03 20.93
N LYS A 375 -29.16 11.07 21.82
CA LYS A 375 -29.05 11.30 23.26
C LYS A 375 -27.69 11.98 23.54
N ASP A 376 -27.70 13.27 23.87
CA ASP A 376 -26.51 14.16 24.01
C ASP A 376 -25.49 13.76 25.11
N THR A 377 -25.73 12.66 25.82
CA THR A 377 -24.82 12.15 26.85
C THR A 377 -23.78 11.17 26.32
N GLN A 378 -23.78 10.84 25.03
CA GLN A 378 -22.88 9.82 24.47
C GLN A 378 -21.51 10.40 24.12
N ASN A 379 -20.45 9.85 24.73
CA ASN A 379 -19.08 10.03 24.31
C ASN A 379 -18.50 8.67 23.89
N PRO A 380 -18.45 8.36 22.58
CA PRO A 380 -17.93 7.07 22.10
C PRO A 380 -16.45 6.87 22.43
N MET A 381 -15.73 7.94 22.80
CA MET A 381 -14.32 7.87 23.21
C MET A 381 -14.14 7.29 24.60
N LEU A 382 -15.14 7.33 25.49
CA LEU A 382 -15.02 6.83 26.86
C LEU A 382 -14.67 5.34 26.91
N ARG A 383 -15.04 4.58 25.88
CA ARG A 383 -14.69 3.17 25.81
C ARG A 383 -13.23 2.93 25.42
N LEU A 384 -12.60 3.85 24.68
CA LEU A 384 -11.20 3.70 24.30
C LEU A 384 -10.28 3.60 25.52
N ASP A 385 -10.67 4.24 26.62
CA ASP A 385 -9.93 4.27 27.88
C ASP A 385 -10.28 3.12 28.84
N SER A 386 -11.11 2.15 28.43
CA SER A 386 -11.55 1.04 29.29
C SER A 386 -10.67 -0.20 29.19
N ASP A 387 -10.41 -0.87 30.33
CA ASP A 387 -9.61 -2.11 30.37
C ASP A 387 -10.21 -3.22 29.49
N ASP A 388 -11.54 -3.32 29.48
CA ASP A 388 -12.27 -4.27 28.63
C ASP A 388 -11.99 -4.07 27.13
N PHE A 389 -11.84 -2.81 26.70
CA PHE A 389 -11.51 -2.49 25.33
C PHE A 389 -10.07 -2.90 24.99
N ALA A 390 -9.12 -2.62 25.87
CA ALA A 390 -7.74 -3.08 25.72
C ALA A 390 -7.67 -4.61 25.62
N ASP A 391 -8.40 -5.33 26.47
CA ASP A 391 -8.50 -6.79 26.45
C ASP A 391 -9.10 -7.32 25.14
N GLN A 392 -10.13 -6.66 24.61
CA GLN A 392 -10.76 -7.02 23.34
C GLN A 392 -9.76 -6.89 22.18
N ILE A 393 -9.00 -5.78 22.12
CA ILE A 393 -7.96 -5.59 21.10
C ILE A 393 -6.89 -6.68 21.17
N VAL A 394 -6.41 -7.02 22.37
CA VAL A 394 -5.43 -8.09 22.55
C VAL A 394 -5.99 -9.44 22.08
N LYS A 395 -7.27 -9.73 22.34
CA LYS A 395 -7.94 -10.96 21.89
C LYS A 395 -8.09 -11.00 20.36
N ASP A 396 -8.54 -9.90 19.74
CA ASP A 396 -8.75 -9.82 18.29
C ASP A 396 -7.43 -9.99 17.53
N VAL A 397 -6.35 -9.38 18.00
CA VAL A 397 -5.00 -9.57 17.46
C VAL A 397 -4.57 -11.04 17.53
N LYS A 398 -4.76 -11.69 18.69
CA LYS A 398 -4.42 -13.11 18.86
C LYS A 398 -5.25 -14.01 17.95
N MET A 399 -6.54 -13.72 17.79
CA MET A 399 -7.44 -14.48 16.94
C MET A 399 -7.11 -14.31 15.45
N ARG A 400 -6.82 -13.08 15.01
CA ARG A 400 -6.35 -12.79 13.65
C ARG A 400 -5.05 -13.53 13.34
N ASN A 401 -4.05 -13.44 14.22
CA ASN A 401 -2.80 -14.17 14.07
C ASN A 401 -3.01 -15.68 13.94
N LYS A 402 -4.02 -16.22 14.62
CA LYS A 402 -4.43 -17.62 14.49
C LYS A 402 -5.11 -17.92 13.16
N ILE A 403 -6.04 -17.08 12.69
CA ILE A 403 -6.73 -17.24 11.41
C ILE A 403 -5.75 -17.15 10.25
N CYS A 404 -4.89 -16.13 10.22
CA CYS A 404 -3.85 -15.95 9.22
C CYS A 404 -2.93 -17.20 9.14
N LYS A 405 -2.49 -17.71 10.30
CA LYS A 405 -1.76 -19.00 10.36
C LYS A 405 -2.55 -20.18 9.78
N MET A 406 -3.87 -20.23 9.97
CA MET A 406 -4.73 -21.32 9.48
C MET A 406 -4.96 -21.26 7.96
N ILE A 407 -5.10 -20.06 7.38
CA ILE A 407 -5.38 -19.88 5.95
C ILE A 407 -4.12 -19.72 5.09
N GLY A 408 -2.92 -19.84 5.69
CA GLY A 408 -1.64 -19.67 4.99
C GLY A 408 -1.35 -18.25 4.53
N VAL A 409 -2.19 -17.28 4.89
CA VAL A 409 -1.98 -15.85 4.66
C VAL A 409 -1.17 -15.33 5.84
N ARG A 410 -0.01 -14.71 5.60
CA ARG A 410 0.82 -14.17 6.69
C ARG A 410 0.03 -13.03 7.39
N PRO A 411 0.00 -12.99 8.74
CA PRO A 411 -0.84 -12.05 9.49
C PRO A 411 -0.60 -10.57 9.19
#